data_AF-A0A2V2DIL5-F1
#
_entry.id   AF-A0A2V2DIL5-F1
#
_cell.length_a   1.000
_cell.length_b   1.000
_cell.length_c   1.000
_cell.angle_alpha   90.00
_cell.angle_beta   90.00
_cell.angle_gamma   90.00
#
_symmetry.space_group_name_H-M   'P 1'
#
loop_
_entity.id
_entity.type
_entity.pdbx_description
1 polymer ?
#
loop_
_entity_poly.entity_id
_entity_poly.type
_entity_poly.pdbx_seq_one_letter_code
_entity_poly.pdbx_strand_id
1 'polypeptide(L)'
;MKTKVAVRNLRLCTKDCLCLYVCPTGASDTENSIIDVSKCIGCGACADACPSGAISMVPMEYPPQQKKAEQVLDRSYALSKNKASQETMARQLAETAGDDALYRLMTAIAKSVRLVNEDLLRESGYMLPQSKNAHDLLEQMLSAPPSKEFPAEAARKLLESIPCNEEREENVMNKYAGTQTEKNLETAFAGESQARNKYTYFASVAKKEGYEQIAALFLKTAENEREHAKMWFKEMNGIGNTAENLLHAAEGENYEWTDMYDGFAKTAEEEGFPELAAKFRLVAAIEKHHEERYRALLHNVEAAEVFAKSEIKVWECRNCGHIVVGTSAPEICPACAHPQSYFELHEENY
;
A
#
# COMPACT_ATOMS: atom_id res chain seq x y z
N MET A 1 -13.74 -34.71 4.70
CA MET A 1 -14.25 -33.35 4.97
C MET A 1 -15.15 -32.91 3.82
N LYS A 2 -16.19 -32.11 4.09
CA LYS A 2 -17.01 -31.53 3.02
C LYS A 2 -16.22 -30.45 2.28
N THR A 3 -16.24 -30.48 0.95
CA THR A 3 -15.54 -29.51 0.10
C THR A 3 -16.46 -28.39 -0.39
N LYS A 4 -17.78 -28.58 -0.28
CA LYS A 4 -18.82 -27.63 -0.67
C LYS A 4 -19.91 -27.52 0.39
N VAL A 5 -20.59 -26.38 0.44
CA VAL A 5 -21.77 -26.13 1.26
C VAL A 5 -22.88 -25.51 0.43
N ALA A 6 -24.13 -25.72 0.87
CA ALA A 6 -25.28 -25.10 0.24
C ALA A 6 -25.48 -23.68 0.79
N VAL A 7 -25.69 -22.72 -0.09
CA VAL A 7 -26.01 -21.33 0.25
C VAL A 7 -27.30 -20.93 -0.46
N ARG A 8 -28.18 -20.19 0.24
CA ARG A 8 -29.48 -19.76 -0.28
C ARG A 8 -29.47 -18.27 -0.61
N ASN A 9 -29.83 -17.93 -1.84
CA ASN A 9 -30.15 -16.58 -2.27
C ASN A 9 -31.60 -16.24 -1.91
N LEU A 10 -31.78 -15.42 -0.88
CA LEU A 10 -33.11 -15.02 -0.39
C LEU A 10 -33.95 -14.27 -1.44
N ARG A 11 -33.32 -13.58 -2.40
CA ARG A 11 -34.04 -12.84 -3.45
C ARG A 11 -34.69 -13.75 -4.48
N LEU A 12 -34.13 -14.95 -4.68
CA LEU A 12 -34.66 -15.95 -5.61
C LEU A 12 -35.60 -16.95 -4.91
N CYS A 13 -35.56 -17.01 -3.58
CA CYS A 13 -36.31 -17.99 -2.81
C CYS A 13 -37.83 -17.72 -2.88
N THR A 14 -38.56 -18.67 -3.47
CA THR A 14 -40.03 -18.67 -3.62
C THR A 14 -40.78 -19.30 -2.44
N LYS A 15 -40.06 -19.80 -1.42
CA LYS A 15 -40.61 -20.45 -0.21
C LYS A 15 -41.45 -21.71 -0.47
N ASP A 16 -41.11 -22.48 -1.49
CA ASP A 16 -41.73 -23.81 -1.73
C ASP A 16 -41.30 -24.86 -0.69
N CYS A 17 -40.24 -24.59 0.08
CA CYS A 17 -39.77 -25.39 1.21
C CYS A 17 -39.35 -26.85 0.91
N LEU A 18 -39.26 -27.28 -0.36
CA LEU A 18 -38.77 -28.63 -0.73
C LEU A 18 -37.39 -28.95 -0.13
N CYS A 19 -36.50 -27.95 -0.11
CA CYS A 19 -35.16 -28.08 0.46
C CYS A 19 -35.15 -28.59 1.91
N LEU A 20 -36.19 -28.31 2.71
CA LEU A 20 -36.34 -28.79 4.09
C LEU A 20 -36.53 -30.31 4.13
N TYR A 21 -37.42 -30.83 3.28
CA TYR A 21 -37.78 -32.25 3.28
C TYR A 21 -36.67 -33.15 2.74
N VAL A 22 -35.86 -32.64 1.81
CA VAL A 22 -34.77 -33.40 1.21
C VAL A 22 -33.45 -33.29 1.98
N CYS A 23 -33.36 -32.41 2.99
CA CYS A 23 -32.12 -32.22 3.75
C CYS A 23 -31.94 -33.33 4.80
N PRO A 24 -30.97 -34.24 4.65
CA PRO A 24 -30.83 -35.38 5.56
C PRO A 24 -30.33 -34.98 6.97
N THR A 25 -29.76 -33.79 7.12
CA THR A 25 -29.18 -33.31 8.39
C THR A 25 -29.98 -32.17 9.03
N GLY A 26 -31.07 -31.73 8.41
CA GLY A 26 -31.82 -30.56 8.87
C GLY A 26 -31.01 -29.26 8.82
N ALA A 27 -30.02 -29.16 7.91
CA ALA A 27 -29.22 -27.95 7.73
C ALA A 27 -30.00 -26.78 7.10
N SER A 28 -31.02 -27.07 6.29
CA SER A 28 -31.87 -26.03 5.72
C SER A 28 -33.00 -25.68 6.68
N ASP A 29 -32.99 -24.46 7.22
CA ASP A 29 -34.08 -23.92 8.04
C ASP A 29 -34.93 -22.93 7.23
N THR A 30 -36.22 -22.85 7.54
CA THR A 30 -37.17 -21.89 6.97
C THR A 30 -37.41 -20.67 7.88
N GLU A 31 -37.10 -20.76 9.18
CA GLU A 31 -37.39 -19.68 10.14
C GLU A 31 -36.53 -18.44 9.89
N ASN A 32 -35.21 -18.63 9.74
CA ASN A 32 -34.29 -17.55 9.36
C ASN A 32 -33.90 -17.59 7.86
N SER A 33 -34.41 -18.59 7.13
CA SER A 33 -34.09 -18.84 5.72
C SER A 33 -32.59 -19.01 5.40
N ILE A 34 -31.74 -19.26 6.40
CA ILE A 34 -30.30 -19.48 6.28
C ILE A 34 -30.00 -20.99 6.34
N ILE A 35 -29.04 -21.46 5.54
CA ILE A 35 -28.56 -22.84 5.63
C ILE A 35 -27.45 -22.91 6.68
N ASP A 36 -27.63 -23.76 7.68
CA ASP A 36 -26.66 -24.02 8.73
C ASP A 36 -25.45 -24.78 8.14
N VAL A 37 -24.39 -24.02 7.88
CA VAL A 37 -23.14 -24.56 7.33
C VAL A 37 -22.48 -25.57 8.26
N SER A 38 -22.74 -25.56 9.57
CA SER A 38 -22.17 -26.55 10.50
C SER A 38 -22.78 -27.94 10.28
N LYS A 39 -24.10 -28.00 10.04
CA LYS A 39 -24.86 -29.23 9.78
C LYS A 39 -24.85 -29.66 8.32
N CYS A 40 -24.56 -28.75 7.39
CA CYS A 40 -24.51 -29.08 5.97
C CYS A 40 -23.38 -30.08 5.70
N ILE A 41 -23.68 -31.21 5.04
CA ILE A 41 -22.70 -32.23 4.65
C ILE A 41 -22.22 -32.08 3.20
N GLY A 42 -22.71 -31.07 2.48
CA GLY A 42 -22.29 -30.80 1.10
C GLY A 42 -22.90 -31.71 0.04
N CYS A 43 -24.01 -32.40 0.32
CA CYS A 43 -24.58 -33.41 -0.59
C CYS A 43 -25.33 -32.87 -1.82
N GLY A 44 -25.72 -31.58 -1.84
CA GLY A 44 -26.40 -30.99 -2.99
C GLY A 44 -27.92 -31.20 -3.08
N ALA A 45 -28.51 -32.12 -2.31
CA ALA A 45 -29.93 -32.47 -2.42
C ALA A 45 -30.90 -31.27 -2.37
N CYS A 46 -30.62 -30.28 -1.51
CA CYS A 46 -31.43 -29.06 -1.41
C CYS A 46 -31.30 -28.13 -2.63
N ALA A 47 -30.14 -28.11 -3.30
CA ALA A 47 -29.93 -27.37 -4.54
C ALA A 47 -30.71 -28.03 -5.69
N ASP A 48 -30.60 -29.36 -5.83
CA ASP A 48 -31.27 -30.12 -6.88
C ASP A 48 -32.81 -30.05 -6.77
N ALA A 49 -33.33 -30.02 -5.54
CA ALA A 49 -34.77 -29.94 -5.29
C ALA A 49 -35.34 -28.52 -5.37
N CYS A 50 -34.52 -27.47 -5.51
CA CYS A 50 -34.97 -26.08 -5.44
C CYS A 50 -35.59 -25.62 -6.78
N PRO A 51 -36.92 -25.42 -6.87
CA PRO A 51 -37.58 -25.10 -8.15
C PRO A 51 -37.18 -23.74 -8.71
N SER A 52 -36.90 -22.79 -7.81
CA SER A 52 -36.48 -21.43 -8.16
C SER A 52 -34.96 -21.29 -8.41
N GLY A 53 -34.18 -22.35 -8.24
CA GLY A 53 -32.72 -22.28 -8.33
C GLY A 53 -32.09 -21.37 -7.27
N ALA A 54 -32.79 -21.11 -6.16
CA ALA A 54 -32.35 -20.19 -5.11
C ALA A 54 -31.21 -20.76 -4.25
N ILE A 55 -30.88 -22.05 -4.37
CA ILE A 55 -29.82 -22.70 -3.60
C ILE A 55 -28.69 -23.09 -4.54
N SER A 56 -27.45 -22.74 -4.18
CA SER A 56 -26.24 -23.09 -4.92
C SER A 56 -25.24 -23.80 -4.03
N MET A 57 -24.48 -24.72 -4.62
CA MET A 57 -23.37 -25.39 -3.94
C MET A 57 -22.08 -24.60 -4.17
N VAL A 58 -21.58 -23.96 -3.13
CA VAL A 58 -20.34 -23.17 -3.17
C VAL A 58 -19.20 -23.94 -2.51
N PRO A 59 -17.96 -23.81 -3.00
CA PRO A 59 -16.80 -24.39 -2.31
C PRO A 59 -16.59 -23.70 -0.95
N MET A 60 -16.07 -24.46 0.02
CA MET A 60 -15.62 -23.89 1.30
C MET A 60 -14.35 -23.05 1.14
N GLU A 61 -13.50 -23.47 0.22
CA GLU A 61 -12.24 -22.83 -0.13
C GLU A 61 -12.27 -22.54 -1.63
N TYR A 62 -12.23 -21.25 -1.98
CA TYR A 62 -12.14 -20.82 -3.36
C TYR A 62 -10.71 -21.03 -3.86
N PRO A 63 -10.51 -21.32 -5.15
CA PRO A 63 -9.17 -21.32 -5.71
C PRO A 63 -8.54 -19.92 -5.59
N PRO A 64 -7.20 -19.82 -5.46
CA PRO A 64 -6.52 -18.53 -5.46
C PRO A 64 -6.82 -17.77 -6.75
N GLN A 65 -6.83 -16.45 -6.66
CA GLN A 65 -7.02 -15.59 -7.82
C GLN A 65 -5.89 -15.81 -8.82
N GLN A 66 -6.22 -15.96 -10.11
CA GLN A 66 -5.22 -15.93 -11.15
C GLN A 66 -4.64 -14.52 -11.28
N LYS A 67 -3.32 -14.38 -11.13
CA LYS A 67 -2.63 -13.10 -11.31
C LYS A 67 -2.85 -12.58 -12.73
N LYS A 68 -3.23 -11.31 -12.85
CA LYS A 68 -3.26 -10.59 -14.13
C LYS A 68 -1.95 -9.84 -14.34
N ALA A 69 -1.58 -9.63 -15.59
CA ALA A 69 -0.41 -8.82 -15.92
C ALA A 69 -0.57 -7.41 -15.35
N GLU A 70 0.51 -6.83 -14.83
CA GLU A 70 0.54 -5.50 -14.21
C GLU A 70 -0.09 -4.43 -15.12
N GLN A 71 0.25 -4.43 -16.40
CA GLN A 71 -0.33 -3.53 -17.40
C GLN A 71 -1.86 -3.63 -17.49
N VAL A 72 -2.44 -4.80 -17.25
CA VAL A 72 -3.91 -5.00 -17.25
C VAL A 72 -4.51 -4.45 -15.96
N LEU A 73 -3.85 -4.67 -14.82
CA LEU A 73 -4.25 -4.14 -13.53
C LEU A 73 -4.24 -2.61 -13.53
N ASP A 74 -3.13 -1.98 -13.94
CA ASP A 74 -2.98 -0.52 -13.99
C ASP A 74 -4.08 0.15 -14.81
N ARG A 75 -4.37 -0.41 -15.99
CA ARG A 75 -5.43 0.09 -16.86
C ARG A 75 -6.80 -0.12 -16.23
N SER A 76 -7.05 -1.27 -15.62
CA SER A 76 -8.32 -1.56 -14.95
C SER A 76 -8.56 -0.63 -13.77
N TYR A 77 -7.53 -0.33 -12.97
CA TYR A 77 -7.60 0.61 -11.85
C TYR A 77 -7.77 2.05 -12.32
N ALA A 78 -7.07 2.48 -13.36
CA ALA A 78 -7.27 3.80 -13.95
C ALA A 78 -8.71 3.98 -14.45
N LEU A 79 -9.26 2.98 -15.16
CA LEU A 79 -10.66 3.00 -15.60
C LEU A 79 -11.62 2.99 -14.42
N SER A 80 -11.35 2.17 -13.39
CA SER A 80 -12.16 2.08 -12.19
C SER A 80 -12.24 3.40 -11.44
N LYS A 81 -11.10 4.08 -11.25
CA LYS A 81 -11.02 5.42 -10.64
C LYS A 81 -11.87 6.44 -11.43
N ASN A 82 -11.76 6.42 -12.77
CA ASN A 82 -12.57 7.27 -13.62
C ASN A 82 -14.07 6.98 -13.49
N LYS A 83 -14.46 5.70 -13.38
CA LYS A 83 -15.86 5.30 -13.16
C LYS A 83 -16.36 5.72 -11.79
N ALA A 84 -15.56 5.60 -10.74
CA ALA A 84 -15.91 6.12 -9.41
C ALA A 84 -16.19 7.63 -9.46
N SER A 85 -15.33 8.42 -10.11
CA SER A 85 -15.56 9.85 -10.30
C SER A 85 -16.83 10.15 -11.10
N GLN A 86 -17.10 9.41 -12.17
CA GLN A 86 -18.33 9.53 -12.96
C GLN A 86 -19.59 9.21 -12.13
N GLU A 87 -19.53 8.18 -11.28
CA GLU A 87 -20.63 7.83 -10.39
C GLU A 87 -20.90 8.98 -9.41
N THR A 88 -19.86 9.52 -8.75
CA THR A 88 -19.99 10.64 -7.82
C THR A 88 -20.61 11.86 -8.51
N MET A 89 -20.13 12.22 -9.70
CA MET A 89 -20.71 13.33 -10.47
C MET A 89 -22.18 13.09 -10.82
N ALA A 90 -22.53 11.89 -11.29
CA ALA A 90 -23.91 11.54 -11.61
C ALA A 90 -24.82 11.57 -10.37
N ARG A 91 -24.33 11.13 -9.21
CA ARG A 91 -25.07 11.22 -7.94
C ARG A 91 -25.34 12.66 -7.54
N GLN A 92 -24.32 13.52 -7.59
CA GLN A 92 -24.46 14.95 -7.28
C GLN A 92 -25.47 15.63 -8.20
N LEU A 93 -25.38 15.37 -9.52
CA LEU A 93 -26.34 15.90 -10.49
C LEU A 93 -27.77 15.40 -10.26
N ALA A 94 -27.94 14.16 -9.80
CA ALA A 94 -29.25 13.65 -9.40
C ALA A 94 -29.75 14.39 -8.15
N GLU A 95 -28.93 14.56 -7.11
CA GLU A 95 -29.30 15.25 -5.87
C GLU A 95 -29.70 16.72 -6.08
N THR A 96 -29.08 17.40 -7.05
CA THR A 96 -29.38 18.80 -7.37
C THR A 96 -30.33 18.99 -8.56
N ALA A 97 -30.98 17.92 -9.04
CA ALA A 97 -31.83 18.00 -10.22
C ALA A 97 -33.06 18.88 -9.98
N GLY A 98 -33.31 19.83 -10.89
CA GLY A 98 -34.46 20.74 -10.85
C GLY A 98 -35.77 20.13 -11.36
N ASP A 99 -35.70 18.96 -12.01
CA ASP A 99 -36.85 18.24 -12.56
C ASP A 99 -36.70 16.71 -12.45
N ASP A 100 -37.84 16.00 -12.48
CA ASP A 100 -37.91 14.54 -12.31
C ASP A 100 -37.19 13.77 -13.42
N ALA A 101 -37.22 14.28 -14.65
CA ALA A 101 -36.60 13.60 -15.78
C ALA A 101 -35.08 13.55 -15.62
N LEU A 102 -34.48 14.68 -15.23
CA LEU A 102 -33.05 14.77 -14.95
C LEU A 102 -32.65 13.93 -13.73
N TYR A 103 -33.43 13.96 -12.64
CA TYR A 103 -33.20 13.11 -11.46
C TYR A 103 -33.13 11.63 -11.82
N ARG A 104 -34.13 11.14 -12.56
CA ARG A 104 -34.22 9.73 -12.97
C ARG A 104 -33.11 9.34 -13.93
N LEU A 105 -32.77 10.21 -14.88
CA LEU A 105 -31.68 9.98 -15.82
C LEU A 105 -30.33 9.87 -15.10
N MET A 106 -29.99 10.83 -14.24
CA MET A 106 -28.71 10.84 -13.52
C MET A 106 -28.60 9.69 -12.52
N THR A 107 -29.70 9.32 -11.86
CA THR A 107 -29.76 8.12 -11.01
C THR A 107 -29.50 6.84 -11.81
N ALA A 108 -30.05 6.73 -13.02
CA ALA A 108 -29.81 5.60 -13.91
C ALA A 108 -28.35 5.56 -14.40
N ILE A 109 -27.76 6.71 -14.72
CA ILE A 109 -26.34 6.82 -15.10
C ILE A 109 -25.44 6.40 -13.93
N ALA A 110 -25.66 6.92 -12.72
CA ALA A 110 -24.89 6.55 -11.54
C ALA A 110 -24.90 5.02 -11.33
N LYS A 111 -26.08 4.39 -11.45
CA LYS A 111 -26.21 2.93 -11.36
C LYS A 111 -25.48 2.20 -12.49
N SER A 112 -25.59 2.67 -13.72
CA SER A 112 -24.90 2.08 -14.88
C SER A 112 -23.38 2.14 -14.74
N VAL A 113 -22.86 3.32 -14.38
CA VAL A 113 -21.43 3.54 -14.16
C VAL A 113 -20.90 2.66 -13.03
N ARG A 114 -21.63 2.56 -11.92
CA ARG A 114 -21.30 1.67 -10.81
C ARG A 114 -21.18 0.22 -11.26
N LEU A 115 -22.15 -0.30 -12.01
CA LEU A 115 -22.12 -1.70 -12.47
C LEU A 115 -20.89 -1.99 -13.32
N VAL A 116 -20.54 -1.08 -14.24
CA VAL A 116 -19.32 -1.19 -15.03
C VAL A 116 -18.07 -1.12 -14.14
N ASN A 117 -18.08 -0.27 -13.12
CA ASN A 117 -16.97 -0.16 -12.17
C ASN A 117 -16.77 -1.45 -11.37
N GLU A 118 -17.86 -1.99 -10.85
CA GLU A 118 -17.87 -3.27 -10.15
C GLU A 118 -17.32 -4.38 -11.06
N ASP A 119 -17.72 -4.44 -12.33
CA ASP A 119 -17.17 -5.44 -13.27
C ASP A 119 -15.67 -5.25 -13.52
N LEU A 120 -15.19 -4.02 -13.70
CA LEU A 120 -13.76 -3.74 -13.81
C LEU A 120 -12.99 -4.22 -12.59
N LEU A 121 -13.49 -3.93 -11.38
CA LEU A 121 -12.87 -4.36 -10.13
C LEU A 121 -12.91 -5.89 -9.98
N ARG A 122 -14.02 -6.52 -10.33
CA ARG A 122 -14.19 -7.99 -10.34
C ARG A 122 -13.14 -8.65 -11.22
N GLU A 123 -13.04 -8.14 -12.45
CA GLU A 123 -12.10 -8.63 -13.45
C GLU A 123 -10.66 -8.34 -13.03
N SER A 124 -10.38 -7.22 -12.37
CA SER A 124 -9.03 -6.93 -11.84
C SER A 124 -8.66 -7.77 -10.62
N GLY A 125 -9.62 -8.47 -10.00
CA GLY A 125 -9.40 -9.31 -8.83
C GLY A 125 -9.56 -8.62 -7.48
N TYR A 126 -10.33 -7.53 -7.41
CA TYR A 126 -10.61 -6.81 -6.18
C TYR A 126 -11.81 -7.35 -5.37
N MET A 127 -12.65 -8.22 -5.96
CA MET A 127 -13.96 -8.58 -5.38
C MET A 127 -14.14 -10.08 -5.11
N LEU A 128 -13.07 -10.80 -4.78
CA LEU A 128 -13.19 -12.19 -4.31
C LEU A 128 -13.15 -12.24 -2.77
N PRO A 129 -14.13 -12.84 -2.09
CA PRO A 129 -14.21 -12.80 -0.62
C PRO A 129 -12.95 -13.28 0.11
N GLN A 130 -12.31 -14.35 -0.39
CA GLN A 130 -11.11 -14.93 0.22
C GLN A 130 -9.79 -14.33 -0.33
N SER A 131 -9.86 -13.37 -1.26
CA SER A 131 -8.65 -12.78 -1.85
C SER A 131 -7.90 -11.88 -0.86
N LYS A 132 -6.59 -11.75 -1.07
CA LYS A 132 -5.74 -10.82 -0.32
C LYS A 132 -6.25 -9.38 -0.44
N ASN A 133 -6.65 -8.94 -1.62
CA ASN A 133 -7.18 -7.59 -1.83
C ASN A 133 -8.41 -7.28 -0.96
N ALA A 134 -9.30 -8.27 -0.75
CA ALA A 134 -10.46 -8.10 0.11
C ALA A 134 -10.07 -7.99 1.59
N HIS A 135 -9.07 -8.77 2.03
CA HIS A 135 -8.51 -8.67 3.37
C HIS A 135 -7.80 -7.33 3.59
N ASP A 136 -6.89 -6.94 2.70
CA ASP A 136 -6.15 -5.69 2.77
C ASP A 136 -7.09 -4.47 2.81
N LEU A 137 -8.18 -4.50 2.03
CA LEU A 137 -9.21 -3.46 2.06
C LEU A 137 -9.92 -3.38 3.42
N LEU A 138 -10.29 -4.52 4.02
CA LEU A 138 -10.91 -4.56 5.34
C LEU A 138 -9.96 -4.08 6.44
N GLU A 139 -8.69 -4.48 6.38
CA GLU A 139 -7.64 -4.04 7.30
C GLU A 139 -7.40 -2.52 7.17
N GLN A 140 -7.35 -1.99 5.94
CA GLN A 140 -7.24 -0.55 5.68
C GLN A 140 -8.44 0.22 6.22
N MET A 141 -9.67 -0.28 6.05
CA MET A 141 -10.87 0.36 6.61
C MET A 141 -10.92 0.27 8.14
N LEU A 142 -10.25 -0.71 8.76
CA LEU A 142 -10.13 -0.79 10.21
C LEU A 142 -9.08 0.19 10.76
N SER A 143 -7.95 0.36 10.06
CA SER A 143 -6.92 1.32 10.45
C SER A 143 -7.35 2.77 10.19
N ALA A 144 -8.06 3.01 9.09
CA ALA A 144 -8.60 4.30 8.69
C ALA A 144 -10.10 4.19 8.32
N PRO A 145 -11.00 4.19 9.32
CA PRO A 145 -12.44 4.08 9.08
C PRO A 145 -12.98 5.18 8.16
N PRO A 146 -13.74 4.83 7.11
CA PRO A 146 -14.26 5.80 6.14
C PRO A 146 -15.29 6.77 6.73
N SER A 147 -15.90 6.42 7.87
CA SER A 147 -16.78 7.29 8.64
C SER A 147 -16.82 6.88 10.11
N LYS A 148 -17.32 7.77 10.98
CA LYS A 148 -17.54 7.47 12.41
C LYS A 148 -18.57 6.36 12.64
N GLU A 149 -19.45 6.14 11.67
CA GLU A 149 -20.52 5.13 11.69
C GLU A 149 -20.09 3.81 11.05
N PHE A 150 -18.83 3.70 10.62
CA PHE A 150 -18.32 2.50 10.00
C PHE A 150 -18.44 1.30 10.95
N PRO A 151 -19.03 0.17 10.51
CA PRO A 151 -19.25 -1.00 11.37
C PRO A 151 -17.96 -1.81 11.55
N ALA A 152 -17.00 -1.26 12.29
CA ALA A 152 -15.68 -1.87 12.50
C ALA A 152 -15.75 -3.29 13.07
N GLU A 153 -16.73 -3.55 13.95
CA GLU A 153 -16.92 -4.89 14.51
C GLU A 153 -17.35 -5.92 13.45
N ALA A 154 -18.18 -5.51 12.49
CA ALA A 154 -18.55 -6.39 11.37
C ALA A 154 -17.33 -6.67 10.48
N ALA A 155 -16.50 -5.67 10.21
CA ALA A 155 -15.27 -5.84 9.44
C ALA A 155 -14.28 -6.80 10.11
N ARG A 156 -14.06 -6.68 11.43
CA ARG A 156 -13.25 -7.63 12.21
C ARG A 156 -13.81 -9.06 12.12
N LYS A 157 -15.12 -9.22 12.33
CA LYS A 157 -15.76 -10.52 12.23
C LYS A 157 -15.63 -11.14 10.83
N LEU A 158 -15.66 -10.33 9.77
CA LEU A 158 -15.42 -10.80 8.41
C LEU A 158 -13.98 -11.32 8.25
N LEU A 159 -12.97 -10.56 8.71
CA LEU A 159 -11.57 -10.98 8.70
C LEU A 159 -11.31 -12.28 9.50
N GLU A 160 -12.01 -12.47 10.62
CA GLU A 160 -11.89 -13.70 11.42
C GLU A 160 -12.58 -14.91 10.78
N SER A 161 -13.69 -14.69 10.07
CA SER A 161 -14.54 -15.77 9.56
C SER A 161 -14.24 -16.19 8.12
N ILE A 162 -13.65 -15.30 7.32
CA ILE A 162 -13.31 -15.57 5.92
C ILE A 162 -11.80 -15.85 5.85
N PRO A 163 -11.38 -17.06 5.45
CA PRO A 163 -9.95 -17.35 5.30
C PRO A 163 -9.39 -16.64 4.06
N CYS A 164 -8.16 -16.15 4.14
CA CYS A 164 -7.42 -15.66 2.98
C CYS A 164 -6.84 -16.86 2.20
N ASN A 165 -7.18 -17.00 0.93
CA ASN A 165 -6.84 -18.15 0.08
C ASN A 165 -5.66 -17.89 -0.87
N GLU A 166 -5.14 -16.68 -0.87
CA GLU A 166 -3.85 -16.36 -1.46
C GLU A 166 -2.81 -16.53 -0.36
N GLU A 167 -1.66 -17.13 -0.69
CA GLU A 167 -0.49 -16.95 0.16
C GLU A 167 -0.40 -15.44 0.39
N ARG A 168 -0.29 -15.00 1.65
CA ARG A 168 0.27 -13.68 1.90
C ARG A 168 1.48 -13.68 0.97
N GLU A 169 1.54 -12.77 -0.01
CA GLU A 169 2.86 -12.26 -0.36
C GLU A 169 3.42 -11.95 1.01
N GLU A 170 4.34 -12.79 1.45
CA GLU A 170 5.14 -12.50 2.61
C GLU A 170 5.59 -11.11 2.25
N ASN A 171 4.98 -10.09 2.86
CA ASN A 171 5.63 -8.84 3.10
C ASN A 171 6.92 -9.32 3.69
N VAL A 172 7.99 -9.42 2.87
CA VAL A 172 9.00 -10.49 3.01
C VAL A 172 9.73 -10.23 4.30
N MET A 173 9.09 -10.65 5.39
CA MET A 173 9.60 -10.66 6.72
C MET A 173 10.88 -11.41 6.52
N ASN A 174 11.98 -10.74 6.84
CA ASN A 174 13.27 -11.31 6.55
C ASN A 174 13.28 -12.76 7.07
N LYS A 175 13.99 -13.65 6.39
CA LYS A 175 14.00 -15.08 6.72
C LYS A 175 14.44 -15.41 8.17
N TYR A 176 14.85 -14.40 8.93
CA TYR A 176 15.27 -14.46 10.32
C TYR A 176 14.24 -13.88 11.29
N ALA A 177 13.06 -13.48 10.84
CA ALA A 177 12.08 -12.74 11.64
C ALA A 177 11.71 -13.47 12.94
N GLY A 178 11.77 -12.74 14.05
CA GLY A 178 11.52 -13.24 15.41
C GLY A 178 12.69 -14.02 16.02
N THR A 179 13.81 -14.20 15.32
CA THR A 179 14.97 -14.97 15.83
C THR A 179 16.01 -14.08 16.51
N GLN A 180 16.91 -14.70 17.29
CA GLN A 180 18.09 -13.99 17.80
C GLN A 180 19.03 -13.56 16.65
N THR A 181 19.02 -14.26 15.52
CA THR A 181 19.84 -13.92 14.36
C THR A 181 19.41 -12.59 13.74
N GLU A 182 18.11 -12.32 13.65
CA GLU A 182 17.59 -11.01 13.21
C GLU A 182 18.11 -9.89 14.11
N LYS A 183 17.98 -10.03 15.43
CA LYS A 183 18.50 -9.05 16.39
C LYS A 183 20.02 -8.84 16.26
N ASN A 184 20.75 -9.91 15.97
CA ASN A 184 22.20 -9.83 15.73
C ASN A 184 22.50 -9.06 14.43
N LEU A 185 21.71 -9.26 13.38
CA LEU A 185 21.84 -8.52 12.11
C LEU A 185 21.48 -7.04 12.28
N GLU A 186 20.42 -6.71 13.01
CA GLU A 186 20.05 -5.33 13.37
C GLU A 186 21.18 -4.65 14.16
N THR A 187 21.72 -5.36 15.16
CA THR A 187 22.85 -4.87 15.98
C THR A 187 24.10 -4.65 15.13
N ALA A 188 24.41 -5.57 14.22
CA ALA A 188 25.54 -5.44 13.29
C ALA A 188 25.33 -4.26 12.35
N PHE A 189 24.15 -4.13 11.73
CA PHE A 189 23.81 -3.01 10.86
C PHE A 189 23.94 -1.65 11.57
N ALA A 190 23.41 -1.54 12.79
CA ALA A 190 23.54 -0.33 13.61
C ALA A 190 25.01 -0.04 13.95
N GLY A 191 25.78 -1.08 14.32
CA GLY A 191 27.21 -0.97 14.63
C GLY A 191 28.04 -0.46 13.45
N GLU A 192 27.86 -1.07 12.27
CA GLU A 192 28.57 -0.68 11.05
C GLU A 192 28.17 0.72 10.58
N SER A 193 26.89 1.09 10.69
CA SER A 193 26.40 2.42 10.36
C SER A 193 27.01 3.50 11.25
N GLN A 194 27.13 3.23 12.56
CA GLN A 194 27.83 4.10 13.51
C GLN A 194 29.34 4.15 13.23
N ALA A 195 29.96 3.02 12.88
CA ALA A 195 31.39 2.94 12.57
C ALA A 195 31.75 3.79 11.35
N ARG A 196 30.99 3.66 10.25
CA ARG A 196 31.11 4.50 9.05
C ARG A 196 31.14 5.99 9.41
N ASN A 197 30.13 6.48 10.14
CA ASN A 197 30.03 7.89 10.50
C ASN A 197 31.22 8.32 11.38
N LYS A 198 31.55 7.57 12.44
CA LYS A 198 32.71 7.86 13.30
C LYS A 198 34.01 7.96 12.50
N TYR A 199 34.26 7.01 11.59
CA TYR A 199 35.50 6.99 10.81
C TYR A 199 35.60 8.17 9.85
N THR A 200 34.50 8.64 9.26
CA THR A 200 34.52 9.88 8.46
C THR A 200 34.85 11.12 9.31
N TYR A 201 34.38 11.18 10.57
CA TYR A 201 34.72 12.24 11.50
C TYR A 201 36.20 12.17 11.93
N PHE A 202 36.71 10.98 12.21
CA PHE A 202 38.12 10.77 12.56
C PHE A 202 39.07 11.11 11.41
N ALA A 203 38.66 10.82 10.16
CA ALA A 203 39.42 11.25 8.99
C ALA A 203 39.56 12.78 8.94
N SER A 204 38.50 13.52 9.29
CA SER A 204 38.54 14.98 9.34
C SER A 204 39.49 15.51 10.42
N VAL A 205 39.59 14.83 11.57
CA VAL A 205 40.57 15.15 12.62
C VAL A 205 41.99 14.86 12.14
N ALA A 206 42.24 13.66 11.63
CA ALA A 206 43.56 13.26 11.12
C ALA A 206 44.06 14.20 10.03
N LYS A 207 43.16 14.69 9.15
CA LYS A 207 43.48 15.68 8.14
C LYS A 207 43.87 17.03 8.73
N LYS A 208 43.12 17.54 9.73
CA LYS A 208 43.45 18.78 10.44
C LYS A 208 44.81 18.72 11.15
N GLU A 209 45.21 17.53 11.60
CA GLU A 209 46.51 17.27 12.22
C GLU A 209 47.65 17.02 11.22
N GLY A 210 47.36 16.99 9.92
CA GLY A 210 48.35 16.78 8.85
C GLY A 210 48.65 15.32 8.50
N TYR A 211 47.93 14.36 9.08
CA TYR A 211 48.09 12.93 8.80
C TYR A 211 47.24 12.48 7.60
N GLU A 212 47.55 12.98 6.40
CA GLU A 212 46.77 12.72 5.17
C GLU A 212 46.61 11.22 4.85
N GLN A 213 47.66 10.40 5.06
CA GLN A 213 47.56 8.95 4.85
C GLN A 213 46.58 8.28 5.83
N ILE A 214 46.60 8.69 7.10
CA ILE A 214 45.69 8.15 8.12
C ILE A 214 44.26 8.57 7.81
N ALA A 215 44.04 9.82 7.40
CA ALA A 215 42.73 10.30 6.96
C ALA A 215 42.18 9.48 5.78
N ALA A 216 43.01 9.22 4.77
CA ALA A 216 42.63 8.40 3.62
C ALA A 216 42.30 6.96 4.02
N LEU A 217 43.05 6.37 4.98
CA LEU A 217 42.76 5.04 5.51
C LEU A 217 41.43 5.01 6.29
N PHE A 218 41.14 6.02 7.12
CA PHE A 218 39.83 6.11 7.78
C PHE A 218 38.67 6.20 6.79
N LEU A 219 38.78 7.01 5.73
CA LEU A 219 37.76 7.09 4.69
C LEU A 219 37.59 5.77 3.95
N LYS A 220 38.69 5.08 3.63
CA LYS A 220 38.65 3.75 3.01
C LYS A 220 37.94 2.75 3.92
N THR A 221 38.23 2.74 5.22
CA THR A 221 37.55 1.87 6.18
C THR A 221 36.08 2.23 6.30
N ALA A 222 35.71 3.52 6.35
CA ALA A 222 34.31 3.94 6.37
C ALA A 222 33.51 3.43 5.17
N GLU A 223 34.14 3.38 3.99
CA GLU A 223 33.52 2.82 2.79
C GLU A 223 33.36 1.29 2.87
N ASN A 224 34.31 0.58 3.48
CA ASN A 224 34.15 -0.85 3.78
C ASN A 224 32.97 -1.09 4.74
N GLU A 225 32.84 -0.30 5.82
CA GLU A 225 31.73 -0.46 6.76
C GLU A 225 30.38 -0.14 6.12
N ARG A 226 30.34 0.77 5.13
CA ARG A 226 29.15 0.98 4.31
C ARG A 226 28.74 -0.29 3.56
N GLU A 227 29.70 -1.00 2.96
CA GLU A 227 29.43 -2.26 2.26
C GLU A 227 29.05 -3.39 3.22
N HIS A 228 29.66 -3.46 4.41
CA HIS A 228 29.25 -4.41 5.46
C HIS A 228 27.80 -4.14 5.92
N ALA A 229 27.47 -2.89 6.27
CA ALA A 229 26.11 -2.50 6.65
C ALA A 229 25.09 -2.84 5.54
N LYS A 230 25.42 -2.54 4.28
CA LYS A 230 24.58 -2.87 3.13
C LYS A 230 24.36 -4.38 2.97
N MET A 231 25.38 -5.20 3.22
CA MET A 231 25.26 -6.65 3.19
C MET A 231 24.24 -7.14 4.23
N TRP A 232 24.35 -6.68 5.48
CA TRP A 232 23.42 -7.05 6.56
C TRP A 232 22.00 -6.55 6.31
N PHE A 233 21.86 -5.31 5.85
CA PHE A 233 20.55 -4.73 5.56
C PHE A 233 19.83 -5.46 4.42
N LYS A 234 20.59 -5.96 3.42
CA LYS A 234 20.05 -6.83 2.35
C LYS A 234 19.60 -8.19 2.87
N GLU A 235 20.34 -8.81 3.78
CA GLU A 235 19.92 -10.08 4.40
C GLU A 235 18.60 -9.93 5.17
N MET A 236 18.30 -8.71 5.65
CA MET A 236 17.05 -8.34 6.30
C MET A 236 15.98 -7.82 5.32
N ASN A 237 16.16 -7.94 4.01
CA ASN A 237 15.27 -7.41 2.97
C ASN A 237 14.97 -5.90 3.10
N GLY A 238 15.88 -5.11 3.69
CA GLY A 238 15.67 -3.68 3.91
C GLY A 238 15.79 -2.79 2.65
N ILE A 239 16.15 -3.36 1.49
CA ILE A 239 16.35 -2.61 0.25
C ILE A 239 15.32 -3.05 -0.78
N GLY A 240 14.33 -2.19 -1.03
CA GLY A 240 13.30 -2.36 -2.04
C GLY A 240 13.58 -1.58 -3.33
N ASN A 241 12.53 -1.39 -4.13
CA ASN A 241 12.52 -0.48 -5.26
C ASN A 241 12.50 0.99 -4.79
N THR A 242 12.58 1.96 -5.72
CA THR A 242 12.66 3.39 -5.35
C THR A 242 11.42 3.88 -4.59
N ALA A 243 10.21 3.46 -4.97
CA ALA A 243 8.99 3.86 -4.29
C ALA A 243 8.96 3.29 -2.86
N GLU A 244 9.25 2.00 -2.69
CA GLU A 244 9.34 1.33 -1.39
C GLU A 244 10.37 2.01 -0.47
N ASN A 245 11.55 2.32 -1.00
CA ASN A 245 12.61 2.98 -0.21
C ASN A 245 12.23 4.42 0.17
N LEU A 246 11.54 5.16 -0.71
CA LEU A 246 11.05 6.52 -0.40
C LEU A 246 9.97 6.50 0.67
N LEU A 247 9.06 5.51 0.63
CA LEU A 247 8.05 5.32 1.66
C LEU A 247 8.70 4.98 3.00
N HIS A 248 9.61 4.00 3.02
CA HIS A 248 10.35 3.62 4.23
C HIS A 248 11.13 4.80 4.83
N ALA A 249 11.76 5.62 3.99
CA ALA A 249 12.43 6.84 4.44
C ALA A 249 11.42 7.84 5.05
N ALA A 250 10.30 8.12 4.37
CA ALA A 250 9.28 9.04 4.88
C ALA A 250 8.67 8.58 6.22
N GLU A 251 8.43 7.28 6.39
CA GLU A 251 7.91 6.71 7.64
C GLU A 251 8.94 6.78 8.78
N GLY A 252 10.22 6.52 8.48
CA GLY A 252 11.30 6.70 9.44
C GLY A 252 11.41 8.15 9.91
N GLU A 253 11.50 9.09 8.96
CA GLU A 253 11.54 10.53 9.26
C GLU A 253 10.33 10.98 10.07
N ASN A 254 9.12 10.50 9.73
CA ASN A 254 7.89 10.80 10.48
C ASN A 254 8.03 10.41 11.95
N TYR A 255 8.38 9.15 12.22
CA TYR A 255 8.61 8.65 13.57
C TYR A 255 9.66 9.47 14.32
N GLU A 256 10.74 9.86 13.64
CA GLU A 256 11.81 10.64 14.24
C GLU A 256 11.30 11.98 14.79
N TRP A 257 10.52 12.75 14.01
CA TRP A 257 10.08 14.07 14.47
C TRP A 257 8.78 14.06 15.30
N THR A 258 7.87 13.10 15.11
CA THR A 258 6.62 13.04 15.88
C THR A 258 6.80 12.43 17.26
N ASP A 259 7.65 11.42 17.39
CA ASP A 259 7.74 10.58 18.58
C ASP A 259 9.15 10.61 19.19
N MET A 260 10.18 10.26 18.42
CA MET A 260 11.53 10.06 18.96
C MET A 260 12.14 11.35 19.49
N TYR A 261 12.29 12.38 18.65
CA TYR A 261 12.92 13.64 19.03
C TYR A 261 12.05 14.49 19.96
N ASP A 262 10.72 14.42 19.85
CA ASP A 262 9.82 15.06 20.81
C ASP A 262 9.98 14.43 22.20
N GLY A 263 10.01 13.10 22.28
CA GLY A 263 10.30 12.35 23.51
C GLY A 263 11.67 12.70 24.09
N PHE A 264 12.73 12.66 23.27
CA PHE A 264 14.09 13.00 23.70
C PHE A 264 14.22 14.43 24.20
N ALA A 265 13.56 15.40 23.56
CA ALA A 265 13.56 16.78 24.00
C ALA A 265 12.90 16.94 25.38
N LYS A 266 11.77 16.26 25.62
CA LYS A 266 11.08 16.27 26.92
C LYS A 266 11.95 15.66 28.02
N THR A 267 12.52 14.48 27.79
CA THR A 267 13.43 13.83 28.73
C THR A 267 14.64 14.72 29.04
N ALA A 268 15.25 15.33 28.02
CA ALA A 268 16.37 16.24 28.21
C ALA A 268 16.00 17.48 29.06
N GLU A 269 14.79 18.02 28.95
CA GLU A 269 14.31 19.10 29.82
C GLU A 269 14.12 18.64 31.26
N GLU A 270 13.46 17.50 31.46
CA GLU A 270 13.22 16.92 32.78
C GLU A 270 14.53 16.64 33.54
N GLU A 271 15.56 16.23 32.82
CA GLU A 271 16.90 15.97 33.36
C GLU A 271 17.79 17.22 33.48
N GLY A 272 17.32 18.40 33.06
CA GLY A 272 18.02 19.67 33.22
C GLY A 272 19.03 20.01 32.11
N PHE A 273 18.83 19.49 30.89
CA PHE A 273 19.64 19.75 29.69
C PHE A 273 18.89 20.58 28.63
N PRO A 274 18.48 21.84 28.91
CA PRO A 274 17.61 22.62 28.03
C PRO A 274 18.26 22.96 26.67
N GLU A 275 19.59 23.13 26.61
CA GLU A 275 20.29 23.38 25.35
C GLU A 275 20.25 22.16 24.41
N LEU A 276 20.28 20.95 24.97
CA LEU A 276 20.18 19.71 24.19
C LEU A 276 18.73 19.49 23.73
N ALA A 277 17.76 19.75 24.60
CA ALA A 277 16.35 19.70 24.23
C ALA A 277 16.02 20.66 23.08
N ALA A 278 16.56 21.88 23.11
CA ALA A 278 16.42 22.83 22.01
C ALA A 278 17.01 22.29 20.70
N LYS A 279 18.18 21.63 20.75
CA LYS A 279 18.78 20.98 19.57
C LYS A 279 17.90 19.85 19.03
N PHE A 280 17.35 18.97 19.88
CA PHE A 280 16.46 17.91 19.43
C PHE A 280 15.22 18.46 18.71
N ARG A 281 14.62 19.55 19.21
CA ARG A 281 13.48 20.19 18.52
C ARG A 281 13.86 20.83 17.19
N LEU A 282 15.05 21.40 17.09
CA LEU A 282 15.55 21.93 15.82
C LEU A 282 15.79 20.80 14.81
N VAL A 283 16.33 19.66 15.24
CA VAL A 283 16.50 18.47 14.39
C VAL A 283 15.15 17.93 13.96
N ALA A 284 14.18 17.77 14.87
CA ALA A 284 12.81 17.36 14.52
C ALA A 284 12.17 18.24 13.43
N ALA A 285 12.39 19.55 13.46
CA ALA A 285 11.89 20.45 12.41
C ALA A 285 12.56 20.19 11.04
N ILE A 286 13.82 19.74 11.02
CA ILE A 286 14.54 19.34 9.80
C ILE A 286 13.99 18.01 9.28
N GLU A 287 13.82 17.01 10.15
CA GLU A 287 13.34 15.68 9.74
C GLU A 287 11.91 15.74 9.19
N LYS A 288 11.07 16.65 9.70
CA LYS A 288 9.76 16.94 9.09
C LYS A 288 9.89 17.38 7.62
N HIS A 289 10.87 18.23 7.30
CA HIS A 289 11.11 18.65 5.93
C HIS A 289 11.67 17.51 5.07
N HIS A 290 12.43 16.57 5.65
CA HIS A 290 12.83 15.34 4.96
C HIS A 290 11.62 14.46 4.62
N GLU A 291 10.70 14.24 5.56
CA GLU A 291 9.44 13.53 5.29
C GLU A 291 8.67 14.18 4.14
N GLU A 292 8.45 15.50 4.19
CA GLU A 292 7.73 16.24 3.16
C GLU A 292 8.38 16.06 1.77
N ARG A 293 9.72 16.11 1.70
CA ARG A 293 10.49 15.85 0.48
C ARG A 293 10.27 14.42 -0.01
N TYR A 294 10.44 13.41 0.84
CA TYR A 294 10.32 12.01 0.43
C TYR A 294 8.91 11.66 -0.02
N ARG A 295 7.86 12.17 0.65
CA ARG A 295 6.48 11.99 0.20
C ARG A 295 6.21 12.64 -1.15
N ALA A 296 6.74 13.84 -1.40
CA ALA A 296 6.61 14.50 -2.70
C ALA A 296 7.32 13.72 -3.81
N LEU A 297 8.52 13.19 -3.54
CA LEU A 297 9.25 12.34 -4.48
C LEU A 297 8.54 11.01 -4.74
N LEU A 298 8.00 10.38 -3.69
CA LEU A 298 7.21 9.14 -3.81
C LEU A 298 6.01 9.37 -4.72
N HIS A 299 5.27 10.46 -4.49
CA HIS A 299 4.14 10.83 -5.34
C HIS A 299 4.55 10.99 -6.82
N ASN A 300 5.69 11.64 -7.09
CA ASN A 300 6.20 11.78 -8.46
C ASN A 300 6.52 10.43 -9.09
N VAL A 301 7.09 9.48 -8.33
CA VAL A 301 7.40 8.13 -8.83
C VAL A 301 6.10 7.37 -9.16
N GLU A 302 5.15 7.34 -8.24
CA GLU A 302 3.88 6.62 -8.40
C GLU A 302 3.00 7.20 -9.51
N ALA A 303 2.99 8.53 -9.65
CA ALA A 303 2.23 9.22 -10.69
C ALA A 303 2.95 9.26 -12.06
N ALA A 304 4.14 8.65 -12.18
CA ALA A 304 5.01 8.73 -13.35
C ALA A 304 5.35 10.17 -13.78
N GLU A 305 5.44 11.08 -12.81
CA GLU A 305 5.69 12.51 -13.01
C GLU A 305 7.14 12.93 -12.73
N VAL A 306 8.07 11.99 -12.63
CA VAL A 306 9.51 12.28 -12.42
C VAL A 306 10.09 13.04 -13.61
N PHE A 307 9.70 12.66 -14.83
CA PHE A 307 10.22 13.23 -16.08
C PHE A 307 9.12 13.79 -17.00
N ALA A 308 7.90 13.92 -16.47
CA ALA A 308 6.75 14.48 -17.17
C ALA A 308 5.86 15.24 -16.19
N LYS A 309 5.27 16.35 -16.65
CA LYS A 309 4.30 17.16 -15.89
C LYS A 309 3.13 17.53 -16.78
N SER A 310 1.99 17.81 -16.17
CA SER A 310 0.78 18.27 -16.88
C SER A 310 0.96 19.65 -17.53
N GLU A 311 1.86 20.47 -16.98
CA GLU A 311 2.20 21.80 -17.46
C GLU A 311 3.59 21.82 -18.12
N ILE A 312 3.83 22.83 -18.96
CA ILE A 312 5.16 23.09 -19.50
C ILE A 312 6.09 23.47 -18.34
N LYS A 313 7.21 22.74 -18.23
CA LYS A 313 8.30 23.02 -17.29
C LYS A 313 9.60 23.21 -18.05
N VAL A 314 10.59 23.73 -17.33
CA VAL A 314 11.97 23.84 -17.81
C VAL A 314 12.76 22.69 -17.19
N TRP A 315 13.34 21.86 -18.05
CA TRP A 315 14.12 20.68 -17.67
C TRP A 315 15.59 20.95 -17.94
N GLU A 316 16.45 20.59 -17.00
CA GLU A 316 17.90 20.74 -17.12
C GLU A 316 18.59 19.37 -17.04
N CYS A 317 19.51 19.12 -17.97
CA CYS A 317 20.36 17.94 -17.92
C CYS A 317 21.51 18.16 -16.94
N ARG A 318 21.49 17.46 -15.80
CA ARG A 318 22.53 17.55 -14.75
C ARG A 318 23.94 17.17 -15.20
N ASN A 319 24.06 16.44 -16.30
CA ASN A 319 25.35 16.04 -16.85
C ASN A 319 26.06 17.19 -17.60
N CYS A 320 25.32 18.04 -18.31
CA CYS A 320 25.91 19.02 -19.23
C CYS A 320 25.27 20.42 -19.22
N GLY A 321 24.22 20.64 -18.43
CA GLY A 321 23.49 21.91 -18.33
C GLY A 321 22.55 22.20 -19.51
N HIS A 322 22.30 21.23 -20.39
CA HIS A 322 21.37 21.46 -21.51
C HIS A 322 19.93 21.66 -21.01
N ILE A 323 19.31 22.77 -21.42
CA ILE A 323 17.96 23.15 -21.03
C ILE A 323 16.96 22.82 -22.13
N VAL A 324 15.84 22.20 -21.75
CA VAL A 324 14.70 21.89 -22.63
C VAL A 324 13.41 22.41 -22.00
N VAL A 325 12.57 23.08 -22.78
CA VAL A 325 11.25 23.56 -22.34
C VAL A 325 10.17 22.64 -22.92
N GLY A 326 9.35 22.05 -22.06
CA GLY A 326 8.30 21.12 -22.48
C GLY A 326 7.55 20.47 -21.33
N THR A 327 6.51 19.70 -21.64
CA THR A 327 5.76 18.91 -20.63
C THR A 327 6.53 17.67 -20.17
N SER A 328 7.61 17.29 -20.84
CA SER A 328 8.46 16.17 -20.44
C SER A 328 9.92 16.38 -20.83
N ALA A 329 10.83 15.76 -20.08
CA ALA A 329 12.24 15.67 -20.44
C ALA A 329 12.42 14.71 -21.64
N PRO A 330 13.39 14.96 -22.55
CA PRO A 330 13.62 14.06 -23.68
C PRO A 330 14.23 12.73 -23.24
N GLU A 331 13.94 11.64 -23.97
CA GLU A 331 14.48 10.30 -23.68
C GLU A 331 16.01 10.25 -23.72
N ILE A 332 16.61 11.07 -24.60
CA ILE A 332 18.05 11.21 -24.78
C ILE A 332 18.37 12.71 -24.83
N CYS A 333 19.34 13.16 -24.04
CA CYS A 333 19.83 14.53 -24.10
C CYS A 333 20.43 14.83 -25.48
N PRO A 334 19.93 15.84 -26.23
CA PRO A 334 20.43 16.13 -27.58
C PRO A 334 21.85 16.72 -27.59
N ALA A 335 22.33 17.21 -26.46
CA ALA A 335 23.68 17.78 -26.33
C ALA A 335 24.75 16.73 -26.00
N CYS A 336 24.50 15.87 -25.00
CA CYS A 336 25.51 14.95 -24.47
C CYS A 336 25.16 13.46 -24.61
N ALA A 337 24.04 13.13 -25.26
CA ALA A 337 23.56 11.77 -25.53
C ALA A 337 23.31 10.88 -24.28
N HIS A 338 23.24 11.46 -23.08
CA HIS A 338 22.89 10.74 -21.86
C HIS A 338 21.36 10.53 -21.74
N PRO A 339 20.90 9.46 -21.06
CA PRO A 339 19.48 9.13 -20.96
C PRO A 339 18.67 10.13 -20.14
N GLN A 340 17.34 10.06 -20.26
CA GLN A 340 16.35 10.89 -19.55
C GLN A 340 16.61 11.00 -18.04
N SER A 341 17.15 9.95 -17.43
CA SER A 341 17.45 9.90 -15.98
C SER A 341 18.43 10.97 -15.48
N TYR A 342 19.09 11.69 -16.38
CA TYR A 342 19.95 12.82 -16.05
C TYR A 342 19.23 14.17 -16.05
N PHE A 343 17.94 14.23 -16.41
CA PHE A 343 17.17 15.47 -16.37
C PHE A 343 16.51 15.68 -15.01
N GLU A 344 16.41 16.93 -14.60
CA GLU A 344 15.61 17.37 -13.46
C GLU A 344 14.86 18.66 -13.80
N LEU A 345 13.97 19.10 -12.91
CA LEU A 345 13.36 20.42 -13.02
C LEU A 345 14.42 21.49 -12.76
N HIS A 346 14.53 22.45 -13.67
CA HIS A 346 15.42 23.59 -13.50
C HIS A 346 14.97 24.46 -12.33
N GLU A 347 15.91 24.83 -11.46
CA GLU A 347 15.70 25.72 -10.32
C GLU A 347 16.66 26.91 -10.42
N GLU A 348 16.12 28.14 -10.43
CA GLU A 348 16.92 29.37 -10.35
C GLU A 348 16.89 29.90 -8.92
N ASN A 349 18.06 30.04 -8.31
CA ASN A 349 18.23 30.48 -6.92
C ASN A 349 19.28 31.62 -6.76
N TYR A 350 19.55 32.36 -7.82
CA TYR A 350 20.50 33.48 -7.88
C TYR A 350 19.86 34.80 -8.34
#